data_AF-A0A2W4S3L6-F1
#
_entry.id   AF-A0A2W4S3L6-F1
#
_cell.length_a   1.000
_cell.length_b   1.000
_cell.length_c   1.000
_cell.angle_alpha   90.00
_cell.angle_beta   90.00
_cell.angle_gamma   90.00
#
_symmetry.space_group_name_H-M   'P 1'
#
loop_
_entity.id
_entity.type
_entity.pdbx_description
1 polymer ?
#
loop_
_entity_poly.entity_id
_entity_poly.type
_entity_poly.pdbx_seq_one_letter_code
_entity_poly.pdbx_strand_id
1 'polypeptide(L)'
;MTSYRFELVNGKVTGPTATDAQLRLRPILGSGGSFAADARRFVAGEALDTAINTAIAVNQPLLITGEPGTGKTQAAYYAAYKLGIEPVLHFQVKSDSTAHDLLYHFDTVRYFHDAHLKKEDLKKADYIEKRALWKALIAEHPCVLLIDEIDKAPRDFPNDLLHELDKLEFEVVETEQRIQGSNANQPILFITSNSERRLPEPFLRRCVFHHIPFDRDLAWEAVQARAAEYPALDEAFLKLAVDRFMRLRARALRKLPATGELLVWLLVLGLDVGRYSQQLDDDLAKLPYLGVLLKDHQDVEETRKGSNR
;
A
#
# COMPACT_ATOMS: atom_id res chain seq x y z
N MET A 1 -29.23 18.25 6.52
CA MET A 1 -27.86 17.82 6.88
C MET A 1 -27.72 17.91 8.38
N THR A 2 -27.76 16.78 9.08
CA THR A 2 -27.60 16.72 10.54
C THR A 2 -26.15 17.06 10.86
N SER A 3 -25.89 18.23 11.47
CA SER A 3 -24.53 18.60 11.88
C SER A 3 -24.11 17.68 13.02
N TYR A 4 -23.15 16.80 12.76
CA TYR A 4 -22.57 15.99 13.81
C TYR A 4 -21.67 16.86 14.70
N ARG A 5 -21.81 16.75 16.03
CA ARG A 5 -20.93 17.44 17.00
C ARG A 5 -19.81 16.50 17.42
N PHE A 6 -18.58 16.80 17.03
CA PHE A 6 -17.35 16.10 17.44
C PHE A 6 -16.98 16.43 18.91
N GLU A 7 -17.92 16.32 19.85
CA GLU A 7 -17.82 16.87 21.23
C GLU A 7 -17.80 15.82 22.35
N LEU A 8 -17.91 14.54 22.03
CA LEU A 8 -18.29 13.51 23.00
C LEU A 8 -17.30 13.23 24.14
N VAL A 9 -16.03 13.68 24.05
CA VAL A 9 -15.08 13.55 25.18
C VAL A 9 -15.19 14.73 26.16
N ASN A 10 -15.60 15.91 25.68
CA ASN A 10 -15.80 17.11 26.51
C ASN A 10 -17.29 17.40 26.79
N GLY A 11 -18.14 16.40 26.63
CA GLY A 11 -19.55 16.52 27.01
C GLY A 11 -19.70 16.53 28.52
N LYS A 12 -20.72 17.25 29.03
CA LYS A 12 -21.20 17.19 30.44
C LYS A 12 -21.74 15.81 30.85
N VAL A 13 -21.36 14.74 30.15
CA VAL A 13 -21.95 13.41 30.26
C VAL A 13 -21.07 12.58 31.19
N THR A 14 -21.59 12.29 32.39
CA THR A 14 -20.86 11.64 33.49
C THR A 14 -21.04 10.12 33.55
N GLY A 15 -21.46 9.46 32.46
CA GLY A 15 -21.75 8.02 32.45
C GLY A 15 -21.79 7.38 31.06
N PRO A 16 -21.84 6.03 30.98
CA PRO A 16 -21.83 5.29 29.72
C PRO A 16 -23.08 5.59 28.87
N THR A 17 -22.86 6.05 27.65
CA THR A 17 -23.87 6.52 26.68
C THR A 17 -24.53 5.40 25.87
N ALA A 18 -24.59 4.17 26.38
CA ALA A 18 -25.02 2.98 25.62
C ALA A 18 -26.44 3.06 25.01
N THR A 19 -27.31 3.93 25.54
CA THR A 19 -28.67 4.21 25.06
C THR A 19 -28.79 5.51 24.25
N ASP A 20 -27.70 6.24 24.05
CA ASP A 20 -27.72 7.52 23.34
C ASP A 20 -27.90 7.31 21.83
N ALA A 21 -29.09 7.68 21.33
CA ALA A 21 -29.42 7.60 19.91
C ALA A 21 -28.44 8.41 19.03
N GLN A 22 -27.77 9.43 19.58
CA GLN A 22 -26.76 10.21 18.88
C GLN A 22 -25.49 9.41 18.60
N LEU A 23 -25.14 8.42 19.42
CA LEU A 23 -24.03 7.51 19.14
C LEU A 23 -24.29 6.63 17.92
N ARG A 24 -25.54 6.20 17.71
CA ARG A 24 -25.94 5.36 16.56
C ARG A 24 -25.92 6.13 15.24
N LEU A 25 -26.03 7.46 15.30
CA LEU A 25 -25.91 8.36 14.16
C LEU A 25 -24.45 8.74 13.85
N ARG A 26 -23.47 8.21 14.61
CA ARG A 26 -22.06 8.46 14.30
C ARG A 26 -21.70 7.80 12.98
N PRO A 27 -21.02 8.53 12.08
CA PRO A 27 -20.31 7.89 10.99
C PRO A 27 -19.12 7.14 11.58
N ILE A 28 -19.29 5.84 11.88
CA ILE A 28 -18.13 4.95 11.94
C ILE A 28 -17.72 4.78 10.48
N LEU A 29 -16.72 5.54 10.08
CA LEU A 29 -16.14 5.43 8.75
C LEU A 29 -15.61 4.00 8.61
N GLY A 30 -16.20 3.23 7.70
CA GLY A 30 -15.71 1.90 7.37
C GLY A 30 -14.26 2.00 6.90
N SER A 31 -13.41 1.10 7.38
CA SER A 31 -12.02 1.03 6.94
C SER A 31 -11.97 0.59 5.47
N GLY A 32 -11.71 1.54 4.57
CA GLY A 32 -11.06 1.35 3.27
C GLY A 32 -11.82 0.55 2.20
N GLY A 33 -11.89 1.10 0.98
CA GLY A 33 -12.16 0.29 -0.21
C GLY A 33 -11.05 -0.75 -0.43
N SER A 34 -11.30 -1.76 -1.26
CA SER A 34 -10.23 -2.64 -1.72
C SER A 34 -9.35 -1.91 -2.74
N PHE A 35 -8.05 -2.24 -2.81
CA PHE A 35 -7.15 -1.69 -3.84
C PHE A 35 -7.70 -1.86 -5.27
N ALA A 36 -8.42 -2.97 -5.52
CA ALA A 36 -9.10 -3.19 -6.80
C ALA A 36 -10.23 -2.17 -7.06
N ALA A 37 -11.06 -1.87 -6.04
CA ALA A 37 -12.13 -0.89 -6.17
C ALA A 37 -11.61 0.55 -6.32
N ASP A 38 -10.48 0.86 -5.71
CA ASP A 38 -9.83 2.18 -5.76
C ASP A 38 -8.95 2.37 -7.01
N ALA A 39 -8.62 1.29 -7.74
CA ALA A 39 -7.80 1.34 -8.95
C ALA A 39 -8.34 2.29 -10.03
N ARG A 40 -9.66 2.37 -10.18
CA ARG A 40 -10.32 3.29 -11.14
C ARG A 40 -10.15 4.77 -10.80
N ARG A 41 -9.75 5.09 -9.56
CA ARG A 41 -9.52 6.46 -9.08
C ARG A 41 -8.05 6.84 -9.05
N PHE A 42 -7.16 5.88 -9.28
CA PHE A 42 -5.72 6.13 -9.30
C PHE A 42 -5.33 6.87 -10.58
N VAL A 43 -4.53 7.91 -10.41
CA VAL A 43 -3.98 8.71 -11.50
C VAL A 43 -2.50 8.35 -11.61
N ALA A 44 -2.15 7.56 -12.60
CA ALA A 44 -0.75 7.31 -12.93
C ALA A 44 -0.29 8.46 -13.84
N GLY A 45 0.53 9.38 -13.32
CA GLY A 45 1.16 10.40 -14.15
C GLY A 45 1.93 9.78 -15.33
N GLU A 46 2.24 10.58 -16.35
CA GLU A 46 2.84 10.12 -17.62
C GLU A 46 4.11 9.28 -17.44
N ALA A 47 4.95 9.64 -16.47
CA ALA A 47 6.19 8.91 -16.18
C ALA A 47 5.93 7.49 -15.65
N LEU A 48 4.88 7.29 -14.85
CA LEU A 48 4.50 5.97 -14.33
C LEU A 48 3.86 5.12 -15.43
N ASP A 49 2.97 5.70 -16.23
CA ASP A 49 2.39 5.02 -17.40
C ASP A 49 3.51 4.57 -18.37
N THR A 50 4.50 5.42 -18.61
CA THR A 50 5.66 5.09 -19.44
C THR A 50 6.46 3.92 -18.86
N ALA A 51 6.71 3.93 -17.55
CA ALA A 51 7.44 2.85 -16.88
C ALA A 51 6.68 1.52 -16.92
N ILE A 52 5.36 1.54 -16.70
CA ILE A 52 4.48 0.36 -16.81
C ILE A 52 4.53 -0.21 -18.23
N ASN A 53 4.29 0.63 -19.24
CA ASN A 53 4.32 0.18 -20.63
C ASN A 53 5.70 -0.34 -21.06
N THR A 54 6.78 0.29 -20.58
CA THR A 54 8.14 -0.17 -20.83
C THR A 54 8.35 -1.56 -20.26
N ALA A 55 8.02 -1.77 -18.97
CA ALA A 55 8.17 -3.05 -18.30
C ALA A 55 7.39 -4.18 -18.99
N ILE A 56 6.15 -3.90 -19.42
CA ILE A 56 5.34 -4.84 -20.19
C ILE A 56 5.98 -5.14 -21.56
N ALA A 57 6.43 -4.11 -22.28
CA ALA A 57 6.99 -4.27 -23.63
C ALA A 57 8.30 -5.07 -23.65
N VAL A 58 9.15 -4.93 -22.62
CA VAL A 58 10.40 -5.69 -22.50
C VAL A 58 10.26 -6.98 -21.69
N ASN A 59 9.06 -7.25 -21.15
CA ASN A 59 8.78 -8.36 -20.25
C ASN A 59 9.77 -8.47 -19.08
N GLN A 60 10.01 -7.33 -18.42
CA GLN A 60 10.85 -7.25 -17.22
C GLN A 60 10.01 -6.80 -16.02
N PRO A 61 10.36 -7.20 -14.79
CA PRO A 61 9.73 -6.66 -13.59
C PRO A 61 9.82 -5.14 -13.52
N LEU A 62 8.74 -4.49 -13.10
CA LEU A 62 8.73 -3.08 -12.74
C LEU A 62 8.99 -2.93 -11.23
N LEU A 63 10.15 -2.39 -10.88
CA LEU A 63 10.48 -1.98 -9.52
C LEU A 63 10.05 -0.52 -9.28
N ILE A 64 9.07 -0.34 -8.41
CA ILE A 64 8.54 0.96 -7.99
C ILE A 64 9.08 1.30 -6.60
N THR A 65 9.80 2.42 -6.50
CA THR A 65 10.28 2.96 -5.23
C THR A 65 9.61 4.28 -4.90
N GLY A 66 9.62 4.68 -3.63
CA GLY A 66 9.03 5.93 -3.17
C GLY A 66 8.65 5.86 -1.70
N GLU A 67 8.37 7.01 -1.11
CA GLU A 67 7.94 7.10 0.28
C GLU A 67 6.62 6.32 0.53
N PRO A 68 6.32 5.92 1.78
CA PRO A 68 5.01 5.39 2.13
C PRO A 68 3.87 6.33 1.67
N GLY A 69 2.76 5.76 1.20
CA GLY A 69 1.60 6.54 0.76
C GLY A 69 1.71 7.18 -0.63
N THR A 70 2.75 6.89 -1.40
CA THR A 70 2.91 7.38 -2.80
C THR A 70 2.11 6.60 -3.84
N GLY A 71 1.40 5.54 -3.47
CA GLY A 71 0.57 4.77 -4.39
C GLY A 71 1.26 3.62 -5.12
N LYS A 72 2.45 3.18 -4.67
CA LYS A 72 3.21 2.06 -5.27
C LYS A 72 2.38 0.77 -5.44
N THR A 73 1.74 0.30 -4.36
CA THR A 73 0.84 -0.86 -4.38
C THR A 73 -0.32 -0.62 -5.37
N GLN A 74 -0.90 0.57 -5.36
CA GLN A 74 -2.04 0.94 -6.20
C GLN A 74 -1.71 0.94 -7.70
N ALA A 75 -0.46 1.21 -8.08
CA ALA A 75 0.00 1.18 -9.46
C ALA A 75 -0.20 -0.19 -10.14
N ALA A 76 0.03 -1.30 -9.41
CA ALA A 76 -0.18 -2.64 -9.94
C ALA A 76 -1.67 -2.93 -10.20
N TYR A 77 -2.53 -2.54 -9.26
CA TYR A 77 -3.98 -2.66 -9.41
C TYR A 77 -4.53 -1.75 -10.50
N TYR A 78 -3.96 -0.55 -10.67
CA TYR A 78 -4.28 0.36 -11.77
C TYR A 78 -3.93 -0.26 -13.13
N ALA A 79 -2.74 -0.84 -13.26
CA ALA A 79 -2.34 -1.52 -14.50
C ALA A 79 -3.27 -2.69 -14.83
N ALA A 80 -3.59 -3.53 -13.83
CA ALA A 80 -4.56 -4.61 -13.96
C ALA A 80 -5.93 -4.11 -14.45
N TYR A 81 -6.45 -3.04 -13.82
CA TYR A 81 -7.71 -2.42 -14.20
C TYR A 81 -7.70 -1.87 -15.63
N LYS A 82 -6.63 -1.15 -16.02
CA LYS A 82 -6.50 -0.56 -17.37
C LYS A 82 -6.37 -1.60 -18.47
N LEU A 83 -5.70 -2.71 -18.19
CA LEU A 83 -5.51 -3.79 -19.14
C LEU A 83 -6.68 -4.78 -19.16
N GLY A 84 -7.62 -4.68 -18.20
CA GLY A 84 -8.70 -5.65 -18.03
C GLY A 84 -8.18 -7.04 -17.61
N ILE A 85 -7.07 -7.07 -16.87
CA ILE A 85 -6.38 -8.29 -16.45
C ILE A 85 -6.71 -8.58 -14.98
N GLU A 86 -7.25 -9.76 -14.72
CA GLU A 86 -7.47 -10.29 -13.38
C GLU A 86 -7.10 -11.79 -13.34
N PRO A 87 -6.63 -12.32 -12.20
CA PRO A 87 -6.49 -11.66 -10.89
C PRO A 87 -5.18 -10.87 -10.72
N VAL A 88 -5.18 -9.96 -9.73
CA VAL A 88 -3.94 -9.44 -9.12
C VAL A 88 -3.52 -10.39 -8.00
N LEU A 89 -2.45 -11.15 -8.24
CA LEU A 89 -1.83 -12.01 -7.25
C LEU A 89 -0.92 -11.16 -6.38
N HIS A 90 -1.39 -10.82 -5.18
CA HIS A 90 -0.67 -9.96 -4.26
C HIS A 90 0.07 -10.78 -3.20
N PHE A 91 1.39 -10.71 -3.21
CA PHE A 91 2.27 -11.22 -2.16
C PHE A 91 2.86 -10.07 -1.34
N GLN A 92 2.46 -9.99 -0.07
CA GLN A 92 2.99 -9.02 0.88
C GLN A 92 4.23 -9.60 1.58
N VAL A 93 5.38 -8.95 1.39
CA VAL A 93 6.64 -9.37 2.03
C VAL A 93 6.63 -9.00 3.51
N LYS A 94 7.13 -9.91 4.35
CA LYS A 94 7.28 -9.77 5.80
C LYS A 94 8.75 -9.92 6.18
N SER A 95 9.07 -9.59 7.44
CA SER A 95 10.43 -9.65 7.96
C SER A 95 11.03 -11.06 7.99
N ASP A 96 10.18 -12.08 8.02
CA ASP A 96 10.51 -13.51 8.06
C ASP A 96 10.28 -14.21 6.71
N SER A 97 9.88 -13.48 5.67
CA SER A 97 9.64 -14.06 4.35
C SER A 97 10.91 -14.62 3.72
N THR A 98 10.75 -15.76 3.07
CA THR A 98 11.76 -16.46 2.27
C THR A 98 11.30 -16.56 0.81
N ALA A 99 12.23 -16.77 -0.13
CA ALA A 99 11.88 -16.93 -1.54
C ALA A 99 10.82 -18.03 -1.75
N HIS A 100 10.90 -19.14 -1.00
CA HIS A 100 9.94 -20.24 -1.05
C HIS A 100 8.49 -19.81 -0.76
N ASP A 101 8.25 -18.81 0.10
CA ASP A 101 6.90 -18.33 0.42
C ASP A 101 6.17 -17.74 -0.80
N LEU A 102 6.93 -17.31 -1.80
CA LEU A 102 6.40 -16.86 -3.09
C LEU A 102 6.10 -18.05 -4.03
N LEU A 103 6.85 -19.15 -3.92
CA LEU A 103 6.80 -20.32 -4.80
C LEU A 103 5.70 -21.31 -4.38
N TYR A 104 5.86 -21.95 -3.22
CA TYR A 104 4.93 -22.93 -2.66
C TYR A 104 5.20 -23.20 -1.18
N HIS A 105 4.26 -23.87 -0.52
CA HIS A 105 4.45 -24.40 0.83
C HIS A 105 4.19 -25.91 0.84
N PHE A 106 5.12 -26.69 1.38
CA PHE A 106 4.94 -28.12 1.60
C PHE A 106 4.51 -28.37 3.04
N ASP A 107 3.32 -28.97 3.22
CA ASP A 107 2.79 -29.32 4.54
C ASP A 107 3.44 -30.62 5.06
N THR A 108 4.67 -30.45 5.53
CA THR A 108 5.50 -31.52 6.10
C THR A 108 4.81 -32.21 7.27
N VAL A 109 4.06 -31.47 8.10
CA VAL A 109 3.38 -32.02 9.29
C VAL A 109 2.29 -32.98 8.87
N ARG A 110 1.41 -32.56 7.96
CA ARG A 110 0.33 -33.41 7.45
C ARG A 110 0.88 -34.60 6.67
N TYR A 111 1.95 -34.41 5.89
CA TYR A 111 2.62 -35.49 5.17
C TYR A 111 3.15 -36.57 6.12
N PHE A 112 3.92 -36.18 7.15
CA PHE A 112 4.44 -37.17 8.10
C PHE A 112 3.34 -37.82 8.93
N HIS A 113 2.33 -37.07 9.38
CA HIS A 113 1.19 -37.63 10.09
C HIS A 113 0.51 -38.74 9.27
N ASP A 114 0.20 -38.47 8.01
CA ASP A 114 -0.45 -39.43 7.13
C ASP A 114 0.47 -40.62 6.79
N ALA A 115 1.78 -40.38 6.64
CA ALA A 115 2.77 -41.43 6.35
C ALA A 115 2.92 -42.44 7.50
N HIS A 116 2.67 -42.02 8.74
CA HIS A 116 2.67 -42.92 9.89
C HIS A 116 1.36 -43.71 10.01
N LEU A 117 0.23 -43.14 9.58
CA LEU A 117 -1.08 -43.79 9.69
C LEU A 117 -1.39 -44.74 8.52
N LYS A 118 -0.95 -44.40 7.31
CA LYS A 118 -1.25 -45.14 6.08
C LYS A 118 -0.01 -45.90 5.62
N LYS A 119 -0.14 -47.21 5.37
CA LYS A 119 0.91 -48.07 4.75
C LYS A 119 0.89 -48.02 3.21
N GLU A 120 0.48 -46.89 2.64
CA GLU A 120 0.37 -46.70 1.18
C GLU A 120 1.33 -45.60 0.72
N ASP A 121 1.69 -45.65 -0.57
CA ASP A 121 2.54 -44.63 -1.20
C ASP A 121 1.77 -43.30 -1.32
N LEU A 122 2.06 -42.37 -0.40
CA LEU A 122 1.52 -41.01 -0.43
C LEU A 122 2.15 -40.19 -1.55
N LYS A 123 1.33 -39.44 -2.28
CA LYS A 123 1.80 -38.51 -3.30
C LYS A 123 2.14 -37.18 -2.64
N LYS A 124 3.44 -36.83 -2.59
CA LYS A 124 3.92 -35.55 -2.04
C LYS A 124 3.23 -34.33 -2.68
N ALA A 125 2.84 -34.42 -3.96
CA ALA A 125 2.10 -33.37 -4.67
C ALA A 125 0.81 -32.93 -3.96
N ASP A 126 0.14 -33.84 -3.24
CA ASP A 126 -1.11 -33.54 -2.55
C ASP A 126 -0.90 -32.63 -1.32
N TYR A 127 0.33 -32.51 -0.84
CA TYR A 127 0.75 -31.72 0.33
C TYR A 127 1.40 -30.39 -0.05
N ILE A 128 1.35 -30.02 -1.34
CA ILE A 128 1.89 -28.76 -1.83
C ILE A 128 0.77 -27.73 -1.99
N GLU A 129 0.91 -26.62 -1.27
CA GLU A 129 0.10 -25.43 -1.45
C GLU A 129 0.79 -24.46 -2.42
N LYS A 130 0.18 -24.24 -3.58
CA LYS A 130 0.69 -23.32 -4.62
C LYS A 130 0.61 -21.86 -4.13
N ARG A 131 1.72 -21.12 -4.20
CA ARG A 131 1.78 -19.70 -3.79
C ARG A 131 1.73 -18.76 -4.99
N ALA A 132 1.99 -17.47 -4.77
CA ALA A 132 1.69 -16.40 -5.71
C ALA A 132 2.42 -16.55 -7.05
N LEU A 133 3.73 -16.83 -7.04
CA LEU A 133 4.47 -17.02 -8.29
C LEU A 133 4.04 -18.29 -9.02
N TRP A 134 3.85 -19.41 -8.32
CA TRP A 134 3.31 -20.62 -8.97
C TRP A 134 1.98 -20.32 -9.67
N LYS A 135 1.02 -19.74 -8.95
CA LYS A 135 -0.29 -19.39 -9.49
C LYS A 135 -0.18 -18.48 -10.72
N ALA A 136 0.77 -17.54 -10.70
CA ALA A 136 1.03 -16.64 -11.82
C ALA A 136 1.58 -17.38 -13.04
N LEU A 137 2.53 -18.30 -12.85
CA LEU A 137 3.16 -19.05 -13.93
C LEU A 137 2.20 -20.03 -14.62
N ILE A 138 1.28 -20.65 -13.86
CA ILE A 138 0.33 -21.63 -14.41
C ILE A 138 -1.01 -21.02 -14.84
N ALA A 139 -1.14 -19.69 -14.84
CA ALA A 139 -2.38 -19.02 -15.19
C ALA A 139 -2.74 -19.26 -16.66
N GLU A 140 -4.02 -19.56 -16.92
CA GLU A 140 -4.54 -19.77 -18.28
C GLU A 140 -4.63 -18.47 -19.11
N HIS A 141 -4.59 -17.32 -18.42
CA HIS A 141 -4.61 -15.98 -18.99
C HIS A 141 -3.52 -15.12 -18.31
N PRO A 142 -3.04 -14.05 -18.96
CA PRO A 142 -2.14 -13.09 -18.33
C PRO A 142 -2.71 -12.61 -17.00
N CYS A 143 -1.85 -12.41 -16.01
CA CYS A 143 -2.22 -11.90 -14.70
C CYS A 143 -1.19 -10.88 -14.22
N VAL A 144 -1.50 -10.18 -13.13
CA VAL A 144 -0.55 -9.28 -12.47
C VAL A 144 -0.05 -9.96 -11.20
N LEU A 145 1.27 -10.05 -11.02
CA LEU A 145 1.90 -10.48 -9.78
C LEU A 145 2.56 -9.27 -9.11
N LEU A 146 2.06 -8.93 -7.91
CA LEU A 146 2.59 -7.86 -7.07
C LEU A 146 3.39 -8.46 -5.90
N ILE A 147 4.68 -8.14 -5.82
CA ILE A 147 5.55 -8.39 -4.67
C ILE A 147 5.71 -7.06 -3.92
N ASP A 148 4.94 -6.89 -2.84
CA ASP A 148 4.84 -5.63 -2.11
C ASP A 148 5.87 -5.57 -0.97
N GLU A 149 6.56 -4.44 -0.85
CA GLU A 149 7.54 -4.10 0.19
C GLU A 149 8.71 -5.09 0.31
N ILE A 150 9.35 -5.38 -0.83
CA ILE A 150 10.44 -6.37 -0.95
C ILE A 150 11.63 -6.11 -0.01
N ASP A 151 11.82 -4.87 0.43
CA ASP A 151 12.86 -4.45 1.35
C ASP A 151 12.59 -4.78 2.83
N LYS A 152 11.42 -5.32 3.18
CA LYS A 152 11.11 -5.78 4.54
C LYS A 152 11.82 -7.08 4.92
N ALA A 153 12.08 -7.95 3.95
CA ALA A 153 12.74 -9.23 4.15
C ALA A 153 14.27 -9.05 4.38
N PRO A 154 14.97 -10.12 4.79
CA PRO A 154 16.44 -10.15 4.83
C PRO A 154 17.07 -9.87 3.45
N ARG A 155 18.35 -9.48 3.44
CA ARG A 155 19.07 -9.12 2.19
C ARG A 155 19.18 -10.27 1.18
N ASP A 156 19.07 -11.51 1.63
CA ASP A 156 19.19 -12.69 0.80
C ASP A 156 17.91 -12.93 -0.01
N PHE A 157 16.75 -12.51 0.51
CA PHE A 157 15.44 -12.72 -0.13
C PHE A 157 15.35 -12.25 -1.60
N PRO A 158 15.75 -11.00 -1.96
CA PRO A 158 15.73 -10.58 -3.36
C PRO A 158 16.71 -11.37 -4.24
N ASN A 159 17.86 -11.78 -3.69
CA ASN A 159 18.86 -12.53 -4.44
C ASN A 159 18.39 -13.95 -4.74
N ASP A 160 17.73 -14.57 -3.76
CA ASP A 160 17.16 -15.92 -3.84
C ASP A 160 15.97 -16.00 -4.80
N LEU A 161 15.44 -14.86 -5.28
CA LEU A 161 14.38 -14.79 -6.29
C LEU A 161 14.88 -14.43 -7.69
N LEU A 162 16.17 -14.15 -7.85
CA LEU A 162 16.72 -13.66 -9.13
C LEU A 162 16.50 -14.67 -10.27
N HIS A 163 16.67 -15.96 -9.98
CA HIS A 163 16.57 -17.00 -10.99
C HIS A 163 15.11 -17.17 -11.42
N GLU A 164 14.21 -17.25 -10.45
CA GLU A 164 12.79 -17.51 -10.62
C GLU A 164 12.08 -16.37 -11.33
N LEU A 165 12.46 -15.12 -11.04
CA LEU A 165 11.90 -13.95 -11.71
C LEU A 165 12.48 -13.71 -13.10
N ASP A 166 13.75 -14.08 -13.34
CA ASP A 166 14.40 -13.95 -14.66
C ASP A 166 13.96 -15.05 -15.64
N LYS A 167 13.78 -16.27 -15.15
CA LYS A 167 13.41 -17.43 -15.97
C LYS A 167 11.93 -17.76 -15.94
N LEU A 168 11.17 -17.17 -15.02
CA LEU A 168 9.75 -17.46 -14.81
C LEU A 168 9.50 -18.97 -14.68
N GLU A 169 10.38 -19.61 -13.90
CA GLU A 169 10.35 -21.04 -13.62
C GLU A 169 11.01 -21.34 -12.27
N PHE A 170 10.65 -22.47 -11.68
CA PHE A 170 11.33 -23.02 -10.51
C PHE A 170 11.11 -24.54 -10.43
N GLU A 171 11.89 -25.20 -9.59
CA GLU A 171 11.75 -26.63 -9.29
C GLU A 171 11.08 -26.84 -7.94
N VAL A 172 10.18 -27.80 -7.89
CA VAL A 172 9.55 -28.29 -6.67
C VAL A 172 10.39 -29.43 -6.12
N VAL A 173 11.13 -29.17 -5.05
CA VAL A 173 12.12 -30.10 -4.49
C VAL A 173 11.49 -31.46 -4.13
N GLU A 174 10.28 -31.44 -3.57
CA GLU A 174 9.62 -32.64 -3.07
C GLU A 174 9.15 -33.60 -4.16
N THR A 175 8.81 -33.06 -5.34
CA THR A 175 8.26 -33.83 -6.47
C THR A 175 9.18 -33.87 -7.68
N GLU A 176 10.32 -33.18 -7.65
CA GLU A 176 11.24 -32.98 -8.77
C GLU A 176 10.54 -32.37 -10.00
N GLN A 177 9.41 -31.67 -9.76
CA GLN A 177 8.59 -31.10 -10.82
C GLN A 177 9.11 -29.70 -11.16
N ARG A 178 9.44 -29.47 -12.43
CA ARG A 178 9.70 -28.13 -12.95
C ARG A 178 8.40 -27.42 -13.29
N ILE A 179 8.20 -26.23 -12.75
CA ILE A 179 7.09 -25.32 -13.05
C ILE A 179 7.65 -24.21 -13.92
N GLN A 180 7.06 -24.01 -15.09
CA GLN A 180 7.50 -22.98 -16.04
C GLN A 180 6.29 -22.24 -16.60
N GLY A 181 6.39 -20.91 -16.66
CA GLY A 181 5.35 -20.07 -17.26
C GLY A 181 5.23 -20.30 -18.76
N SER A 182 4.00 -20.25 -19.28
CA SER A 182 3.81 -20.23 -20.74
C SER A 182 4.24 -18.88 -21.32
N ASN A 183 4.89 -18.88 -22.50
CA ASN A 183 5.29 -17.62 -23.16
C ASN A 183 4.10 -16.72 -23.53
N ALA A 184 2.91 -17.29 -23.71
CA ALA A 184 1.71 -16.54 -24.10
C ALA A 184 1.02 -15.83 -22.91
N ASN A 185 1.18 -16.34 -21.68
CA ASN A 185 0.48 -15.88 -20.49
C ASN A 185 1.45 -15.47 -19.36
N GLN A 186 2.59 -14.88 -19.71
CA GLN A 186 3.55 -14.45 -18.70
C GLN A 186 2.94 -13.37 -17.80
N PRO A 187 3.18 -13.43 -16.48
CA PRO A 187 2.64 -12.45 -15.55
C PRO A 187 3.35 -11.11 -15.69
N ILE A 188 2.57 -10.04 -15.57
CA ILE A 188 3.14 -8.69 -15.45
C ILE A 188 3.58 -8.51 -14.00
N LEU A 189 4.88 -8.30 -13.81
CA LEU A 189 5.51 -8.29 -12.50
C LEU A 189 5.68 -6.86 -11.97
N PHE A 190 5.08 -6.60 -10.81
CA PHE A 190 5.28 -5.38 -10.03
C PHE A 190 6.01 -5.72 -8.74
N ILE A 191 7.04 -4.95 -8.42
CA ILE A 191 7.78 -5.05 -7.17
C ILE A 191 7.79 -3.66 -6.55
N THR A 192 7.47 -3.53 -5.26
CA THR A 192 7.54 -2.24 -4.57
C THR A 192 8.60 -2.25 -3.47
N SER A 193 9.15 -1.08 -3.17
CA SER A 193 10.04 -0.87 -2.03
C SER A 193 9.83 0.53 -1.43
N ASN A 194 9.88 0.61 -0.11
CA ASN A 194 9.90 1.88 0.62
C ASN A 194 11.29 2.52 0.69
N SER A 195 12.29 1.88 0.06
CA SER A 195 13.71 2.26 0.13
C SER A 195 14.26 2.29 1.57
N GLU A 196 13.69 1.50 2.48
CA GLU A 196 14.17 1.36 3.86
C GLU A 196 15.52 0.64 3.90
N ARG A 197 15.71 -0.30 2.96
CA ARG A 197 16.97 -1.02 2.75
C ARG A 197 17.33 -0.98 1.27
N ARG A 198 18.62 -0.74 0.99
CA ARG A 198 19.13 -0.77 -0.39
C ARG A 198 19.09 -2.19 -0.93
N LEU A 199 18.39 -2.37 -2.05
CA LEU A 199 18.35 -3.64 -2.76
C LEU A 199 19.68 -3.97 -3.45
N PRO A 200 20.02 -5.26 -3.62
CA PRO A 200 21.22 -5.69 -4.31
C PRO A 200 21.27 -5.20 -5.77
N GLU A 201 22.45 -4.77 -6.21
CA GLU A 201 22.68 -4.31 -7.59
C GLU A 201 22.31 -5.35 -8.67
N PRO A 202 22.57 -6.67 -8.50
CA PRO A 202 22.12 -7.69 -9.44
C PRO A 202 20.59 -7.73 -9.63
N PHE A 203 19.82 -7.39 -8.59
CA PHE A 203 18.36 -7.33 -8.63
C PHE A 203 17.88 -6.11 -9.41
N LEU A 204 18.47 -4.94 -9.12
CA LEU A 204 18.13 -3.68 -9.80
C LEU A 204 18.33 -3.77 -11.31
N ARG A 205 19.41 -4.40 -11.77
CA ARG A 205 19.74 -4.54 -13.20
C ARG A 205 18.77 -5.39 -14.01
N ARG A 206 17.89 -6.15 -13.35
CA ARG A 206 16.87 -7.00 -13.99
C ARG A 206 15.48 -6.38 -13.97
N CYS A 207 15.35 -5.17 -13.43
CA CYS A 207 14.07 -4.48 -13.33
C CYS A 207 14.08 -3.20 -14.16
N VAL A 208 12.94 -2.88 -14.78
CA VAL A 208 12.63 -1.50 -15.12
C VAL A 208 12.42 -0.76 -13.80
N PHE A 209 13.08 0.38 -13.64
CA PHE A 209 13.07 1.14 -12.40
C PHE A 209 12.24 2.42 -12.53
N HIS A 210 11.36 2.65 -11.55
CA HIS A 210 10.61 3.90 -11.44
C HIS A 210 10.58 4.38 -9.98
N HIS A 211 10.83 5.67 -9.77
CA HIS A 211 10.73 6.31 -8.46
C HIS A 211 9.56 7.29 -8.47
N ILE A 212 8.64 7.14 -7.52
CA ILE A 212 7.51 8.05 -7.32
C ILE A 212 7.92 9.09 -6.27
N PRO A 213 8.19 10.35 -6.67
CA PRO A 213 8.49 11.41 -5.71
C PRO A 213 7.24 11.76 -4.90
N PHE A 214 7.42 12.09 -3.62
CA PHE A 214 6.35 12.68 -2.82
C PHE A 214 6.37 14.20 -3.00
N ASP A 215 5.58 14.71 -3.93
CA ASP A 215 5.43 16.14 -4.20
C ASP A 215 4.01 16.66 -3.94
N ARG A 216 3.81 17.95 -4.22
CA ARG A 216 2.53 18.62 -4.01
C ARG A 216 1.46 18.09 -4.97
N ASP A 217 1.84 17.74 -6.19
CA ASP A 217 0.90 17.32 -7.23
C ASP A 217 0.36 15.93 -6.90
N LEU A 218 1.22 15.00 -6.48
CA LEU A 218 0.82 13.70 -5.94
C LEU A 218 -0.16 13.84 -4.76
N ALA A 219 0.16 14.72 -3.79
CA ALA A 219 -0.70 14.96 -2.65
C ALA A 219 -2.06 15.53 -3.07
N TRP A 220 -2.06 16.45 -4.03
CA TRP A 220 -3.27 17.06 -4.59
C TRP A 220 -4.13 16.06 -5.35
N GLU A 221 -3.54 15.22 -6.21
CA GLU A 221 -4.25 14.17 -6.95
C GLU A 221 -4.92 13.17 -6.00
N ALA A 222 -4.22 12.74 -4.94
CA ALA A 222 -4.77 11.86 -3.94
C ALA A 222 -5.97 12.48 -3.18
N VAL A 223 -5.90 13.79 -2.92
CA VAL A 223 -7.01 14.56 -2.35
C VAL A 223 -8.17 14.62 -3.34
N GLN A 224 -7.96 15.03 -4.58
CA GLN A 224 -9.02 15.10 -5.59
C GLN A 224 -9.73 13.76 -5.81
N ALA A 225 -8.97 12.66 -5.89
CA ALA A 225 -9.51 11.31 -6.05
C ALA A 225 -10.48 10.88 -4.94
N ARG A 226 -10.38 11.50 -3.75
CA ARG A 226 -11.16 11.19 -2.56
C ARG A 226 -12.02 12.36 -2.07
N ALA A 227 -12.20 13.41 -2.89
CA ALA A 227 -12.94 14.62 -2.51
C ALA A 227 -14.37 14.34 -2.01
N ALA A 228 -15.02 13.28 -2.53
CA ALA A 228 -16.35 12.85 -2.10
C ALA A 228 -16.40 12.36 -0.63
N GLU A 229 -15.26 12.05 -0.01
CA GLU A 229 -15.20 11.61 1.40
C GLU A 229 -15.32 12.78 2.39
N TYR A 230 -15.11 14.03 1.94
CA TYR A 230 -15.19 15.23 2.78
C TYR A 230 -15.96 16.35 2.06
N PRO A 231 -17.25 16.13 1.74
CA PRO A 231 -18.06 17.04 0.93
C PRO A 231 -18.32 18.41 1.56
N ALA A 232 -17.97 18.58 2.84
CA ALA A 232 -18.08 19.85 3.55
C ALA A 232 -16.90 20.80 3.29
N LEU A 233 -15.82 20.32 2.67
CA LEU A 233 -14.63 21.10 2.35
C LEU A 233 -14.66 21.48 0.87
N ASP A 234 -14.61 22.78 0.57
CA ASP A 234 -14.53 23.26 -0.81
C ASP A 234 -13.11 23.12 -1.38
N GLU A 235 -12.98 23.24 -2.71
CA GLU A 235 -11.70 23.07 -3.40
C GLU A 235 -10.63 24.06 -2.93
N ALA A 236 -11.02 25.28 -2.57
CA ALA A 236 -10.10 26.31 -2.08
C ALA A 236 -9.49 25.90 -0.73
N PHE A 237 -10.30 25.38 0.18
CA PHE A 237 -9.86 24.85 1.46
C PHE A 237 -8.95 23.64 1.28
N LEU A 238 -9.28 22.73 0.35
CA LEU A 238 -8.45 21.55 0.07
C LEU A 238 -7.06 21.93 -0.46
N LYS A 239 -6.97 22.90 -1.37
CA LYS A 239 -5.68 23.42 -1.86
C LYS A 239 -4.86 24.02 -0.72
N LEU A 240 -5.50 24.83 0.13
CA LEU A 240 -4.86 25.42 1.30
C LEU A 240 -4.35 24.34 2.26
N ALA A 241 -5.13 23.30 2.50
CA ALA A 241 -4.75 22.17 3.34
C ALA A 241 -3.53 21.43 2.79
N VAL A 242 -3.49 21.15 1.48
CA VAL A 242 -2.32 20.57 0.81
C VAL A 242 -1.10 21.49 0.94
N ASP A 243 -1.26 22.80 0.76
CA ASP A 243 -0.16 23.77 0.91
C ASP A 243 0.40 23.76 2.34
N ARG A 244 -0.46 23.74 3.36
CA ARG A 244 -0.05 23.64 4.76
C ARG A 244 0.65 22.33 5.06
N PHE A 245 0.13 21.24 4.53
CA PHE A 245 0.73 19.91 4.66
C PHE A 245 2.13 19.84 4.03
N MET A 246 2.30 20.39 2.82
CA MET A 246 3.62 20.42 2.16
C MET A 246 4.61 21.33 2.90
N ARG A 247 4.15 22.49 3.41
CA ARG A 247 4.98 23.36 4.28
C ARG A 247 5.39 22.66 5.57
N LEU A 248 4.51 21.83 6.15
CA LEU A 248 4.82 21.02 7.32
C LEU A 248 5.87 19.95 6.99
N ARG A 249 5.72 19.24 5.87
CA ARG A 249 6.71 18.26 5.38
C ARG A 249 8.08 18.86 5.06
N ALA A 250 8.13 20.14 4.66
CA ALA A 250 9.39 20.83 4.39
C ALA A 250 10.21 21.17 5.66
N ARG A 251 9.66 20.96 6.86
CA ARG A 251 10.40 21.07 8.12
C ARG A 251 11.30 19.84 8.33
N ALA A 252 12.33 20.00 9.16
CA ALA A 252 13.20 18.90 9.58
C ALA A 252 12.47 17.98 10.60
N LEU A 253 11.49 17.24 10.12
CA LEU A 253 10.73 16.26 10.91
C LEU A 253 11.50 14.93 10.98
N ARG A 254 11.40 14.23 12.12
CA ARG A 254 11.92 12.87 12.26
C ARG A 254 11.13 11.88 11.43
N LYS A 255 9.80 12.05 11.40
CA LYS A 255 8.90 11.23 10.59
C LYS A 255 8.01 12.11 9.74
N LEU A 256 8.26 12.07 8.43
CA LEU A 256 7.46 12.81 7.47
C LEU A 256 6.03 12.21 7.39
N PRO A 257 4.98 13.05 7.48
CA PRO A 257 3.60 12.58 7.32
C PRO A 257 3.33 12.22 5.86
N ALA A 258 2.60 11.14 5.59
CA ALA A 258 2.30 10.66 4.25
C ALA A 258 0.87 11.03 3.82
N THR A 259 0.49 10.61 2.62
CA THR A 259 -0.85 10.80 2.05
C THR A 259 -1.95 10.25 2.95
N GLY A 260 -1.69 9.15 3.66
CA GLY A 260 -2.65 8.59 4.62
C GLY A 260 -3.00 9.57 5.74
N GLU A 261 -2.00 10.19 6.36
CA GLU A 261 -2.21 11.21 7.38
C GLU A 261 -2.94 12.45 6.85
N LEU A 262 -2.62 12.90 5.63
CA LEU A 262 -3.31 14.03 4.97
C LEU A 262 -4.81 13.74 4.77
N LEU A 263 -5.15 12.57 4.22
CA LEU A 263 -6.55 12.22 3.94
C LEU A 263 -7.37 12.06 5.22
N VAL A 264 -6.78 11.44 6.26
CA VAL A 264 -7.44 11.34 7.57
C VAL A 264 -7.61 12.73 8.20
N TRP A 265 -6.62 13.63 8.04
CA TRP A 265 -6.72 14.99 8.54
C TRP A 265 -7.86 15.77 7.87
N LEU A 266 -8.00 15.68 6.54
CA LEU A 266 -9.12 16.28 5.81
C LEU A 266 -10.47 15.69 6.23
N LEU A 267 -10.53 14.38 6.47
CA LEU A 267 -11.75 13.74 6.95
C LEU A 267 -12.17 14.25 8.32
N VAL A 268 -11.23 14.40 9.26
CA VAL A 268 -11.51 14.97 10.59
C VAL A 268 -11.93 16.44 10.48
N LEU A 269 -11.27 17.23 9.63
CA LEU A 269 -11.64 18.63 9.36
C LEU A 269 -13.05 18.74 8.77
N GLY A 270 -13.38 17.88 7.81
CA GLY A 270 -14.70 17.82 7.19
C GLY A 270 -15.81 17.33 8.12
N LEU A 271 -15.48 16.69 9.24
CA LEU A 271 -16.45 16.29 10.27
C LEU A 271 -16.70 17.39 11.32
N ASP A 272 -15.73 18.29 11.56
CA ASP A 272 -15.87 19.42 12.51
C ASP A 272 -16.37 20.70 11.79
N VAL A 273 -17.37 20.54 10.92
CA VAL A 273 -17.95 21.61 10.10
C VAL A 273 -18.44 22.75 10.97
N GLY A 274 -17.96 23.97 10.69
CA GLY A 274 -18.38 25.19 11.38
C GLY A 274 -17.47 25.66 12.52
N ARG A 275 -16.47 24.87 12.96
CA ARG A 275 -15.42 25.33 13.89
C ARG A 275 -14.19 25.89 13.20
N TYR A 276 -13.74 25.23 12.14
CA TYR A 276 -12.59 25.65 11.34
C TYR A 276 -13.02 26.35 10.05
N SER A 277 -14.21 26.95 10.04
CA SER A 277 -14.70 27.81 8.96
C SER A 277 -13.87 29.09 8.79
N GLN A 278 -12.90 29.34 9.67
CA GLN A 278 -11.83 30.31 9.49
C GLN A 278 -10.62 29.62 8.85
N GLN A 279 -10.06 30.21 7.81
CA GLN A 279 -8.92 29.72 7.02
C GLN A 279 -7.83 29.09 7.90
N LEU A 280 -7.24 27.98 7.44
CA LEU A 280 -6.10 27.35 8.12
C LEU A 280 -4.97 28.37 8.33
N ASP A 281 -4.58 28.57 9.60
CA ASP A 281 -3.56 29.55 9.99
C ASP A 281 -2.25 29.31 9.21
N ASP A 282 -1.55 30.40 8.86
CA ASP A 282 -0.23 30.34 8.24
C ASP A 282 0.85 29.81 9.18
N ASP A 283 0.63 29.99 10.49
CA ASP A 283 1.44 29.39 11.53
C ASP A 283 1.07 27.91 11.70
N LEU A 284 1.98 27.04 11.25
CA LEU A 284 1.79 25.59 11.27
C LEU A 284 1.62 25.03 12.70
N ALA A 285 2.06 25.75 13.74
CA ALA A 285 1.87 25.35 15.14
C ALA A 285 0.39 25.35 15.57
N LYS A 286 -0.43 26.16 14.90
CA LYS A 286 -1.85 26.34 15.19
C LYS A 286 -2.75 25.47 14.32
N LEU A 287 -2.16 24.63 13.45
CA LEU A 287 -2.96 23.71 12.65
C LEU A 287 -3.77 22.80 13.58
N PRO A 288 -5.07 22.64 13.30
CA PRO A 288 -5.92 21.76 14.09
C PRO A 288 -5.49 20.30 13.91
N TYR A 289 -5.69 19.49 14.95
CA TYR A 289 -5.42 18.05 14.91
C TYR A 289 -4.00 17.67 14.46
N LEU A 290 -2.97 18.42 14.87
CA LEU A 290 -1.57 18.12 14.52
C LEU A 290 -1.15 16.66 14.79
N GLY A 291 -1.71 15.98 15.81
CA GLY A 291 -1.43 14.56 16.08
C GLY A 291 -2.01 13.56 15.04
N VAL A 292 -2.89 14.04 14.16
CA VAL A 292 -3.32 13.27 12.98
C VAL A 292 -2.21 13.27 11.93
N LEU A 293 -1.56 14.42 11.71
CA LEU A 293 -0.46 14.59 10.77
C LEU A 293 0.85 14.01 11.32
N LEU A 294 1.27 14.45 12.50
CA LEU A 294 2.57 14.10 13.08
C LEU A 294 2.43 12.88 14.00
N LYS A 295 3.20 11.84 13.71
CA LYS A 295 3.20 10.56 14.45
C LYS A 295 4.39 10.38 15.40
N ASP A 296 5.22 11.40 15.52
CA ASP A 296 6.31 11.46 16.49
C ASP A 296 6.02 12.54 17.54
N HIS A 297 6.23 12.21 18.82
CA HIS A 297 5.92 13.11 19.93
C HIS A 297 6.84 14.35 19.93
N GLN A 298 8.11 14.19 19.59
CA GLN A 298 9.06 15.31 19.55
C GLN A 298 8.74 16.24 18.38
N ASP A 299 8.37 15.69 17.21
CA ASP A 299 7.95 16.49 16.06
C ASP A 299 6.73 17.37 16.38
N VAL A 300 5.77 16.85 17.15
CA VAL A 300 4.59 17.62 17.64
C VAL A 300 5.02 18.75 18.58
N GLU A 301 5.86 18.44 19.58
CA GLU A 301 6.35 19.42 20.55
C GLU A 301 7.16 20.55 19.90
N GLU A 302 8.06 20.22 18.99
CA GLU A 302 8.89 21.19 18.27
C GLU A 302 8.06 22.05 17.33
N THR A 303 7.10 21.45 16.62
CA THR A 303 6.16 22.18 15.77
C THR A 303 5.36 23.21 16.55
N ARG A 304 4.93 22.89 17.79
CA ARG A 304 4.22 23.81 18.67
C ARG A 304 5.12 24.90 19.26
N LYS A 305 6.36 24.58 19.62
CA LYS A 305 7.32 25.52 20.22
C LYS A 305 7.88 26.53 19.21
N GLY A 306 8.00 26.14 17.94
CA GLY A 306 8.50 26.99 16.86
C GLY A 306 7.67 28.25 16.57
N SER A 307 6.49 28.41 17.18
CA SER A 307 5.63 29.61 17.10
C SER A 307 6.03 30.72 18.11
N ASN A 308 6.83 30.38 19.13
CA ASN A 308 7.27 31.32 20.18
C ASN A 308 8.65 31.97 19.92
N ARG A 309 9.15 31.94 18.68
CA ARG A 309 10.42 32.59 18.28
C ARG A 309 10.22 33.49 17.08
#